data_AF-A0A8C1NQX0-F1
#
_entry.id   AF-A0A8C1NQX0-F1
#
_cell.length_a   1.000
_cell.length_b   1.000
_cell.length_c   1.000
_cell.angle_alpha   90.00
_cell.angle_beta   90.00
_cell.angle_gamma   90.00
#
_symmetry.space_group_name_H-M   'P 1'
#
loop_
_entity.id
_entity.type
_entity.pdbx_description
1 polymer ?
#
loop_
_entity_poly.entity_id
_entity_poly.type
_entity_poly.pdbx_seq_one_letter_code
_entity_poly.pdbx_strand_id
1 'polypeptide(L)' 'MYPREWNRDVQFRGRVRIQLKLEDGSLCHEKFASRKDVMFYVAEMIPKLKSRTQKSGGAEAGAQQGEGGKKAKKKKK' A
#
# COMPACT_ATOMS: atom_id res chain seq x y z
N MET A 1 -4.11 4.28 13.88
CA MET A 1 -4.19 5.51 13.06
C MET A 1 -3.06 6.44 13.49
N TYR A 2 -2.48 7.23 12.58
CA TYR A 2 -1.43 8.19 12.98
C TYR A 2 -2.08 9.32 13.79
N PRO A 3 -1.61 9.62 15.02
CA PRO A 3 -2.32 10.56 15.91
C PRO A 3 -2.47 11.99 15.37
N ARG A 4 -1.58 12.42 14.46
CA ARG A 4 -1.65 13.76 13.85
C ARG A 4 -2.37 13.78 12.51
N GLU A 5 -2.82 12.64 12.00
CA GLU A 5 -3.64 12.60 10.79
C GLU A 5 -5.09 12.95 11.16
N TRP A 6 -5.59 14.05 10.61
CA TRP A 6 -6.94 14.54 10.89
C TRP A 6 -7.97 13.83 10.01
N ASN A 7 -7.60 13.47 8.78
CA ASN A 7 -8.51 12.85 7.83
C ASN A 7 -8.72 11.38 8.21
N ARG A 8 -9.99 11.00 8.44
CA ARG A 8 -10.39 9.66 8.83
C ARG A 8 -10.85 8.80 7.65
N ASP A 9 -10.71 9.20 6.40
CA ASP A 9 -11.07 8.33 5.27
C ASP A 9 -10.17 7.11 5.17
N VAL A 10 -10.68 6.03 4.56
CA VAL A 10 -9.96 4.75 4.45
C VAL A 10 -8.61 4.90 3.76
N GLN A 11 -8.50 5.81 2.79
CA GLN A 11 -7.27 6.07 2.03
C GLN A 11 -6.10 6.60 2.88
N PHE A 12 -6.39 7.32 3.97
CA PHE A 12 -5.37 7.91 4.87
C PHE A 12 -5.10 7.05 6.11
N ARG A 13 -5.70 5.86 6.17
CA ARG A 13 -5.49 4.90 7.26
C ARG A 13 -4.52 3.80 6.83
N GLY A 14 -3.57 3.47 7.69
CA GLY A 14 -2.67 2.34 7.50
C GLY A 14 -1.46 2.42 8.42
N ARG A 15 -0.83 1.27 8.69
CA ARG A 15 0.47 1.21 9.37
C ARG A 15 1.23 -0.02 8.92
N VAL A 16 2.42 0.18 8.35
CA VAL A 16 3.32 -0.89 7.95
C VAL A 16 4.38 -1.07 9.04
N ARG A 17 4.61 -2.32 9.46
CA ARG A 17 5.72 -2.68 10.36
C ARG A 17 6.79 -3.39 9.53
N ILE A 18 8.05 -3.00 9.73
CA ILE A 18 9.19 -3.52 8.97
C ILE A 18 10.25 -3.95 9.98
N GLN A 19 10.85 -5.12 9.74
CA GLN A 19 12.01 -5.59 10.47
C GLN A 19 13.28 -5.03 9.80
N LEU A 20 14.08 -4.30 10.58
CA LEU A 20 15.37 -3.76 10.09
C LEU A 20 16.55 -4.61 10.53
N LYS A 21 16.42 -5.27 11.69
CA LYS A 21 17.46 -6.08 12.29
C LYS A 21 16.97 -7.49 12.56
N LEU A 22 17.86 -8.45 12.40
CA LEU A 22 17.66 -9.83 12.82
C LEU A 22 17.83 -9.94 14.35
N GLU A 23 17.57 -11.12 14.90
CA GLU A 23 17.68 -11.35 16.36
C GLU A 23 19.10 -11.16 16.88
N ASP A 24 20.11 -11.41 16.04
CA ASP A 24 21.53 -11.20 16.33
C ASP A 24 21.97 -9.72 16.26
N GLY A 25 21.05 -8.81 15.91
CA GLY A 25 21.30 -7.38 15.78
C GLY A 25 21.89 -6.95 14.43
N SER A 26 22.21 -7.88 13.54
CA SER A 26 22.65 -7.59 12.17
C SER A 26 21.50 -7.01 11.33
N LEU A 27 21.82 -6.26 10.27
CA LEU A 27 20.81 -5.67 9.39
C LEU A 27 20.20 -6.74 8.49
N CYS A 28 18.87 -6.77 8.35
CA CYS A 28 18.19 -7.67 7.41
C CYS A 28 18.61 -7.40 5.96
N HIS A 29 18.96 -6.15 5.64
CA HIS A 29 19.46 -5.77 4.32
C HIS A 29 20.42 -4.58 4.45
N GLU A 30 21.61 -4.69 3.87
CA GLU A 30 22.67 -3.66 3.99
C GLU A 30 22.28 -2.29 3.43
N LYS A 31 21.37 -2.25 2.45
CA LYS A 31 20.86 -1.00 1.85
C LYS A 31 19.98 -0.19 2.81
N PHE A 32 19.47 -0.82 3.87
CA PHE A 32 18.53 -0.21 4.80
C PHE A 32 19.10 -0.21 6.21
N ALA A 33 20.06 0.69 6.45
CA ALA A 33 20.67 0.87 7.77
C ALA A 33 19.73 1.59 8.75
N SER A 34 18.85 2.46 8.26
CA SER A 34 17.91 3.23 9.06
C SER A 34 16.48 3.18 8.53
N ARG A 35 15.51 3.57 9.38
CA ARG A 35 14.12 3.78 8.95
C ARG A 35 14.00 4.86 7.87
N LYS A 36 14.91 5.83 7.86
CA LYS A 36 14.90 6.94 6.90
C LYS A 36 15.23 6.47 5.49
N ASP A 37 16.18 5.55 5.37
CA ASP A 37 16.58 4.97 4.08
C ASP A 37 15.42 4.21 3.44
N VAL A 38 14.67 3.45 4.26
CA VAL A 38 13.44 2.78 3.81
C VAL A 38 12.40 3.79 3.33
N MET A 39 12.18 4.88 4.07
CA MET A 39 11.21 5.91 3.67
C MET A 39 11.59 6.57 2.33
N PHE A 40 12.86 6.88 2.09
CA PHE A 40 13.30 7.44 0.81
C PHE A 40 13.15 6.45 -0.34
N TYR A 41 13.56 5.20 -0.14
CA TYR A 41 13.40 4.17 -1.16
C TYR A 41 11.93 3.96 -1.53
N VAL A 42 11.04 3.90 -0.54
CA VAL A 42 9.60 3.79 -0.76
C VAL A 42 9.06 5.01 -1.53
N ALA A 43 9.48 6.22 -1.17
CA ALA A 43 9.09 7.44 -1.89
C ALA A 43 9.56 7.44 -3.36
N GLU A 44 10.73 6.88 -3.65
CA GLU A 44 11.25 6.75 -5.02
C GLU A 44 10.51 5.66 -5.82
N MET A 45 10.12 4.56 -5.18
CA MET A 45 9.54 3.40 -5.85
C MET A 45 8.03 3.49 -6.05
N ILE A 46 7.29 4.17 -5.16
CA ILE A 46 5.82 4.32 -5.28
C ILE A 46 5.39 4.88 -6.65
N PRO A 47 6.01 5.96 -7.18
CA PRO A 47 5.65 6.48 -8.49
C PRO A 47 5.87 5.49 -9.63
N LYS A 48 6.81 4.54 -9.48
CA LYS A 48 7.16 3.54 -10.49
C LYS A 48 6.23 2.32 -10.47
N LEU A 49 5.31 2.22 -9.50
CA LEU A 49 4.34 1.12 -9.44
C LEU A 49 3.37 1.16 -10.63
N LYS A 50 3.08 0.00 -11.23
CA LYS A 50 2.14 -0.11 -12.36
C LYS A 50 0.76 0.49 -12.06
N SER A 51 0.28 0.33 -10.83
CA SER A 51 -1.00 0.90 -10.36
C SER A 51 -1.02 2.43 -10.31
N ARG A 52 0.16 3.08 -10.29
CA ARG A 52 0.32 4.53 -10.31
C ARG A 52 0.59 5.06 -11.72
N THR A 53 1.39 4.35 -12.53
CA THR A 53 1.81 4.81 -13.87
C THR A 53 0.74 4.68 -14.94
N GLN A 54 -0.27 3.83 -14.77
CA GLN A 54 -1.36 3.67 -15.73
C GLN A 54 -2.58 4.58 -15.50
N LYS A 55 -2.55 5.49 -14.50
CA LYS A 55 -3.60 6.50 -14.31
C LYS A 55 -3.49 7.68 -15.30
N SER A 56 -3.43 7.36 -16.59
CA SER A 56 -3.91 8.24 -17.66
C SER A 56 -5.22 7.64 -18.15
N GLY A 57 -6.30 7.88 -17.40
CA GLY A 57 -7.63 7.34 -17.66
C GLY A 57 -8.43 7.32 -16.37
N GLY A 58 -9.30 8.32 -16.20
CA GLY A 58 -9.99 8.61 -14.95
C GLY A 58 -10.79 7.46 -14.35
N ALA A 59 -10.66 7.30 -13.04
CA ALA A 59 -11.74 6.98 -12.08
C ALA A 59 -11.09 6.61 -10.74
N GLU A 60 -10.99 7.58 -9.82
CA GLU A 60 -10.98 7.26 -8.39
C GLU A 60 -12.40 7.47 -7.85
N ALA A 61 -13.16 6.38 -7.77
CA ALA A 61 -14.24 6.20 -6.79
C ALA A 61 -14.65 4.73 -6.84
N GLY A 62 -14.23 3.95 -5.85
CA GLY A 62 -14.62 2.55 -5.76
C GLY A 62 -13.86 1.80 -4.69
N ALA A 63 -14.29 1.96 -3.45
CA ALA A 63 -13.92 1.09 -2.34
C ALA A 63 -14.08 -0.39 -2.76
N GLN A 64 -12.98 -1.13 -2.85
CA GLN A 64 -13.03 -2.56 -3.13
C GLN A 64 -13.15 -3.30 -1.78
N GLN A 65 -14.40 -3.46 -1.36
CA GLN A 65 -14.83 -4.40 -0.34
C GLN A 65 -15.04 -5.77 -0.99
N GLY A 66 -14.52 -6.83 -0.37
CA GLY A 66 -15.16 -8.15 -0.43
C GLY A 66 -14.52 -9.17 -1.36
N GLU A 67 -13.82 -10.09 -0.74
CA GLU A 67 -13.49 -11.44 -1.18
C GLU A 67 -14.74 -12.29 -1.46
N GLY A 68 -14.71 -13.11 -2.51
CA GLY A 68 -15.53 -14.33 -2.65
C GLY A 68 -16.93 -14.18 -3.27
N GLY A 69 -17.19 -14.87 -4.40
CA GLY A 69 -18.57 -15.17 -4.79
C GLY A 69 -18.79 -15.47 -6.27
N LYS A 70 -18.80 -16.77 -6.63
CA LYS A 70 -19.24 -17.31 -7.92
C LYS A 70 -20.71 -16.97 -8.23
N LYS A 71 -21.03 -16.95 -9.54
CA LYS A 71 -22.34 -17.13 -10.21
C LYS A 71 -23.33 -15.96 -10.16
N ALA A 72 -23.47 -15.28 -11.30
CA ALA A 72 -24.76 -14.73 -11.72
C ALA A 72 -25.16 -15.34 -13.07
N LYS A 73 -26.23 -16.12 -13.00
CA LYS A 73 -26.87 -16.93 -14.01
C LYS A 73 -27.86 -16.04 -14.78
N LYS A 74 -27.70 -15.95 -16.10
CA LYS A 74 -28.71 -15.66 -17.15
C LYS A 74 -30.10 -15.21 -16.68
N LYS A 75 -30.56 -14.04 -17.16
CA LYS A 75 -31.93 -13.92 -17.69
C LYS A 75 -32.04 -12.84 -18.79
N LYS A 76 -32.48 -13.31 -19.96
CA LYS A 76 -32.91 -12.56 -21.14
C LYS A 76 -34.38 -12.15 -20.94
N LYS A 77 -34.72 -10.90 -21.22
CA LYS A 77 -35.90 -10.49 -22.00
C LYS A 77 -35.65 -9.10 -22.56
#